data_AF-A0A0F5LVW6-F1
#
_entry.id   AF-A0A0F5LVW6-F1
#
_cell.length_a   1.000
_cell.length_b   1.000
_cell.length_c   1.000
_cell.angle_alpha   90.00
_cell.angle_beta   90.00
_cell.angle_gamma   90.00
#
_symmetry.space_group_name_H-M   'P 1'
#
loop_
_entity.id
_entity.type
_entity.pdbx_description
1 polymer ?
#
loop_
_entity_poly.entity_id
_entity_poly.type
_entity_poly.pdbx_seq_one_letter_code
_entity_poly.pdbx_strand_id
1 'polypeptide(L)'
;MSNIDWSMLVTREQREAKEAADARKDHFPNLEPDQFWFVVRASGFEPELLAWVEAMKDEPNPANWAAASSKLDFGKFFERDHPFVEDARQAIGMSVQELDALWLYGAA
;
A
#
# COMPACT_ATOMS: atom_id res chain seq x y z
N MET A 1 -27.28 13.93 -35.28
CA MET A 1 -25.96 14.14 -34.66
C MET A 1 -25.75 13.01 -33.67
N SER A 2 -24.84 12.07 -33.96
CA SER A 2 -24.50 11.00 -33.03
C SER A 2 -23.57 11.58 -31.97
N ASN A 3 -23.99 11.56 -30.71
CA ASN A 3 -23.10 11.87 -29.59
C ASN A 3 -22.17 10.67 -29.43
N ILE A 4 -20.91 10.82 -29.84
CA ILE A 4 -19.86 9.86 -29.49
C ILE A 4 -19.72 9.92 -27.97
N ASP A 5 -19.98 8.80 -27.32
CA ASP A 5 -19.74 8.64 -25.90
C ASP A 5 -18.24 8.46 -25.66
N TRP A 6 -17.57 9.58 -25.38
CA TRP A 6 -16.14 9.62 -25.08
C TRP A 6 -15.76 8.86 -23.80
N SER A 7 -16.73 8.46 -22.96
CA SER A 7 -16.47 7.61 -21.78
C SER A 7 -16.08 6.17 -22.14
N MET A 8 -16.29 5.73 -23.39
CA MET A 8 -15.89 4.40 -23.87
C MET A 8 -14.45 4.34 -24.42
N LEU A 9 -13.76 5.46 -24.57
CA LEU A 9 -12.40 5.51 -25.11
C LEU A 9 -11.39 5.52 -23.96
N VAL A 10 -11.10 4.33 -23.41
CA VAL A 10 -9.91 4.17 -22.55
C VAL A 10 -8.69 4.60 -23.35
N THR A 11 -8.04 5.67 -22.91
CA THR A 11 -6.89 6.21 -23.63
C THR A 11 -5.77 5.17 -23.68
N ARG A 12 -4.86 5.29 -24.65
CA ARG A 12 -3.67 4.43 -24.70
C ARG A 12 -2.90 4.48 -23.38
N GLU A 13 -2.74 5.68 -22.84
CA GLU A 13 -2.09 5.94 -21.55
C GLU A 13 -2.80 5.24 -20.39
N GLN A 14 -4.13 5.28 -20.33
CA GLN A 14 -4.91 4.58 -19.29
C GLN A 14 -4.78 3.05 -19.39
N ARG A 15 -4.71 2.50 -20.60
CA ARG A 15 -4.45 1.06 -20.80
C ARG A 15 -3.04 0.69 -20.36
N GLU A 16 -2.04 1.44 -20.79
CA GLU A 16 -0.64 1.23 -20.40
C GLU A 16 -0.45 1.34 -18.88
N ALA A 17 -1.10 2.32 -18.22
CA ALA A 17 -1.09 2.46 -16.78
C ALA A 17 -1.76 1.29 -16.06
N LYS A 18 -2.89 0.80 -16.59
CA LYS A 18 -3.56 -0.38 -16.05
C LYS A 18 -2.70 -1.64 -16.20
N GLU A 19 -2.13 -1.87 -17.37
CA GLU A 19 -1.25 -3.00 -17.65
C GLU A 19 -0.01 -2.98 -16.74
N ALA A 20 0.58 -1.79 -16.52
CA ALA A 20 1.69 -1.62 -15.60
C ALA A 20 1.30 -1.91 -14.13
N ALA A 21 0.11 -1.47 -13.70
CA ALA A 21 -0.40 -1.75 -12.35
C ALA A 21 -0.69 -3.25 -12.16
N ASP A 22 -1.33 -3.88 -13.14
CA ASP A 22 -1.63 -5.31 -13.12
C ASP A 22 -0.32 -6.13 -13.11
N ALA A 23 0.69 -5.75 -13.91
CA ALA A 23 2.01 -6.39 -13.90
C ALA A 23 2.78 -6.21 -12.58
N ARG A 24 2.68 -5.03 -11.92
CA ARG A 24 3.26 -4.84 -10.58
C ARG A 24 2.58 -5.71 -9.54
N LYS A 25 1.25 -5.86 -9.62
CA LYS A 25 0.49 -6.71 -8.72
C LYS A 25 0.88 -8.20 -8.86
N ASP A 26 1.14 -8.64 -10.09
CA ASP A 26 1.65 -10.00 -10.32
C ASP A 26 3.07 -10.19 -9.77
N HIS A 27 3.88 -9.11 -9.74
CA HIS A 27 5.23 -9.16 -9.17
C HIS A 27 5.25 -9.10 -7.64
N PHE A 28 4.33 -8.34 -7.04
CA PHE A 28 4.23 -8.16 -5.59
C PHE A 28 2.91 -8.74 -5.07
N PRO A 29 2.89 -10.03 -4.69
CA PRO A 29 1.69 -10.65 -4.17
C PRO A 29 1.22 -9.98 -2.87
N ASN A 30 -0.05 -10.18 -2.57
CA ASN A 30 -0.61 -9.75 -1.30
C ASN A 30 0.03 -10.55 -0.16
N LEU A 31 0.37 -9.86 0.94
CA LEU A 31 0.84 -10.52 2.16
C LEU A 31 -0.35 -10.79 3.08
N GLU A 32 -0.38 -11.99 3.66
CA GLU A 32 -1.21 -12.28 4.82
C GLU A 32 -0.73 -11.49 6.05
N PRO A 33 -1.55 -11.33 7.10
CA PRO A 33 -1.20 -10.48 8.24
C PRO A 33 0.08 -10.90 8.95
N ASP A 34 0.33 -12.20 9.09
CA ASP A 34 1.55 -12.74 9.70
C ASP A 34 2.79 -12.44 8.84
N GLN A 35 2.71 -12.59 7.52
CA GLN A 35 3.77 -12.25 6.58
C GLN A 35 4.10 -10.75 6.61
N PHE A 36 3.08 -9.89 6.60
CA PHE A 36 3.25 -8.44 6.72
C PHE A 36 3.95 -8.08 8.04
N TRP A 37 3.44 -8.59 9.17
CA TRP A 37 4.02 -8.31 10.48
C TRP A 37 5.42 -8.90 10.65
N PHE A 38 5.70 -10.05 10.02
CA PHE A 38 7.06 -10.61 9.94
C PHE A 38 8.02 -9.64 9.26
N VAL A 39 7.64 -9.08 8.11
CA VAL A 39 8.45 -8.10 7.37
C VAL A 39 8.70 -6.83 8.20
N VAL A 40 7.64 -6.29 8.81
CA VAL A 40 7.74 -5.10 9.67
C VAL A 40 8.71 -5.35 10.83
N ARG A 41 8.64 -6.52 11.47
CA ARG A 41 9.54 -6.90 12.57
C ARG A 41 10.97 -7.17 12.12
N ALA A 42 11.14 -7.90 11.03
CA ALA A 42 12.45 -8.23 10.47
C ALA A 42 13.21 -6.97 10.00
N SER A 43 12.48 -5.95 9.53
CA SER A 43 13.06 -4.66 9.14
C SER A 43 13.39 -3.74 10.32
N GLY A 44 12.86 -4.02 11.50
CA GLY A 44 13.08 -3.21 12.71
C GLY A 44 12.20 -1.96 12.82
N PHE A 45 11.27 -1.74 11.89
CA PHE A 45 10.41 -0.53 11.84
C PHE A 45 9.06 -0.68 12.55
N GLU A 46 8.84 -1.74 13.34
CA GLU A 46 7.59 -1.91 14.10
C GLU A 46 7.29 -0.71 15.02
N PRO A 47 8.24 -0.17 15.81
CA PRO A 47 7.98 0.99 16.65
C PRO A 47 7.60 2.24 15.87
N GLU A 48 8.28 2.51 14.75
CA GLU A 48 8.07 3.68 13.90
C GLU A 48 6.72 3.61 13.19
N LEU A 49 6.34 2.44 12.69
CA LEU A 49 5.02 2.23 12.08
C LEU A 49 3.90 2.49 13.09
N LEU A 50 4.02 1.93 14.29
CA LEU A 50 3.01 2.12 15.34
C LEU A 50 2.96 3.57 15.81
N ALA A 51 4.10 4.23 15.98
CA ALA A 51 4.18 5.64 16.36
C ALA A 51 3.57 6.56 15.29
N TRP A 52 3.82 6.27 14.01
CA TRP A 52 3.22 7.03 12.91
C TRP A 52 1.70 6.89 12.88
N VAL A 53 1.16 5.67 13.04
CA VAL A 53 -0.30 5.48 13.12
C VAL A 53 -0.88 6.17 14.36
N GLU A 54 -0.20 6.12 15.50
CA GLU A 54 -0.65 6.81 16.72
C GLU A 54 -0.71 8.33 16.54
N ALA A 55 0.28 8.92 15.87
CA ALA A 55 0.33 10.36 15.59
C ALA A 55 -0.85 10.86 14.74
N MET A 56 -1.48 9.98 13.94
CA MET A 56 -2.68 10.34 13.16
C MET A 56 -3.90 10.68 14.02
N LYS A 57 -3.93 10.30 15.31
CA LYS A 57 -5.04 10.64 16.21
C LYS A 57 -5.18 12.15 16.41
N ASP A 58 -4.09 12.87 16.29
CA ASP A 58 -4.03 14.33 16.46
C ASP A 58 -4.26 15.09 15.14
N GLU A 59 -4.43 14.38 14.02
CA GLU A 59 -4.72 15.01 12.72
C GLU A 59 -6.14 15.59 12.69
N PRO A 60 -6.37 16.66 11.88
CA PRO A 60 -7.71 17.23 11.71
C PRO A 60 -8.75 16.24 11.19
N ASN A 61 -8.32 15.17 10.52
CA ASN A 61 -9.19 14.12 9.99
C ASN A 61 -9.04 12.82 10.79
N PRO A 62 -9.90 12.55 11.78
CA PRO A 62 -9.83 11.32 12.57
C PRO A 62 -10.10 10.04 11.77
N ALA A 63 -10.66 10.16 10.55
CA ALA A 63 -10.88 9.02 9.67
C ALA A 63 -9.56 8.38 9.18
N ASN A 64 -8.47 9.15 9.10
CA ASN A 64 -7.16 8.65 8.69
C ASN A 64 -6.64 7.62 9.70
N TRP A 65 -6.63 8.00 10.99
CA TRP A 65 -6.28 7.09 12.08
C TRP A 65 -7.19 5.86 12.09
N ALA A 66 -8.50 6.04 11.98
CA ALA A 66 -9.46 4.93 12.00
C ALA A 66 -9.24 3.94 10.84
N ALA A 67 -8.92 4.43 9.64
CA ALA A 67 -8.63 3.60 8.48
C ALA A 67 -7.28 2.87 8.63
N ALA A 68 -6.23 3.57 9.05
CA ALA A 68 -4.89 3.03 9.27
C ALA A 68 -4.88 1.94 10.35
N SER A 69 -5.43 2.24 11.53
CA SER A 69 -5.51 1.30 12.65
C SER A 69 -6.34 0.06 12.30
N SER A 70 -7.52 0.24 11.68
CA SER A 70 -8.36 -0.89 11.25
C SER A 70 -7.66 -1.79 10.21
N LYS A 71 -6.88 -1.22 9.29
CA LYS A 71 -6.09 -2.00 8.32
C LYS A 71 -5.01 -2.82 9.02
N LEU A 72 -4.30 -2.25 9.98
CA LEU A 72 -3.26 -2.95 10.74
C LEU A 72 -3.84 -4.07 11.63
N ASP A 73 -4.95 -3.81 12.31
CA ASP A 73 -5.54 -4.74 13.28
C ASP A 73 -6.36 -5.86 12.63
N PHE A 74 -7.08 -5.54 11.55
CA PHE A 74 -8.10 -6.43 10.97
C PHE A 74 -7.93 -6.68 9.47
N GLY A 75 -6.85 -6.21 8.87
CA GLY A 75 -6.53 -6.49 7.48
C GLY A 75 -6.50 -8.00 7.22
N LYS A 76 -7.22 -8.46 6.20
CA LYS A 76 -7.12 -9.87 5.74
C LYS A 76 -5.89 -10.10 4.87
N PHE A 77 -5.45 -9.03 4.21
CA PHE A 77 -4.27 -9.00 3.37
C PHE A 77 -3.79 -7.56 3.23
N PHE A 78 -2.51 -7.42 2.90
CA PHE A 78 -1.83 -6.18 2.62
C PHE A 78 -1.36 -6.18 1.16
N GLU A 79 -1.60 -5.09 0.44
CA GLU A 79 -1.18 -4.93 -0.95
C GLU A 79 0.02 -4.00 -0.97
N ARG A 80 1.07 -4.35 -1.74
CA ARG A 80 2.32 -3.57 -1.79
C ARG A 80 2.08 -2.12 -2.19
N ASP A 81 1.20 -1.90 -3.16
CA ASP A 81 0.91 -0.59 -3.74
C ASP A 81 -0.32 0.08 -3.09
N HIS A 82 -0.77 -0.42 -1.93
CA HIS A 82 -1.83 0.23 -1.18
C HIS A 82 -1.35 1.61 -0.68
N PRO A 83 -2.17 2.69 -0.78
CA PRO A 83 -1.77 4.03 -0.32
C PRO A 83 -1.22 4.06 1.10
N PHE A 84 -1.88 3.36 2.04
CA PHE A 84 -1.38 3.18 3.41
C PHE A 84 0.07 2.65 3.51
N VAL A 85 0.45 1.67 2.68
CA VAL A 85 1.79 1.07 2.71
C VAL A 85 2.81 2.07 2.19
N GLU A 86 2.45 2.84 1.16
CA GLU A 86 3.31 3.87 0.60
C GLU A 86 3.46 5.07 1.55
N ASP A 87 2.39 5.50 2.21
CA ASP A 87 2.43 6.57 3.20
C ASP A 87 3.27 6.14 4.42
N ALA A 88 3.11 4.88 4.88
CA ALA A 88 3.93 4.31 5.94
C ALA A 88 5.40 4.31 5.57
N ARG A 89 5.74 3.86 4.35
CA ARG A 89 7.12 3.87 3.82
C ARG A 89 7.74 5.26 3.88
N GLN A 90 6.99 6.28 3.45
CA GLN A 90 7.45 7.67 3.46
C GLN A 90 7.66 8.16 4.90
N ALA A 91 6.74 7.86 5.81
CA ALA A 91 6.82 8.27 7.20
C ALA A 91 8.00 7.65 7.95
N ILE A 92 8.31 6.37 7.70
CA ILE A 92 9.43 5.67 8.33
C ILE A 92 10.77 5.90 7.61
N GLY A 93 10.77 6.59 6.47
CA GLY A 93 11.98 6.91 5.71
C GLY A 93 12.62 5.73 4.96
N MET A 94 11.86 4.66 4.71
CA MET A 94 12.32 3.48 3.97
C MET A 94 12.36 3.80 2.47
N SER A 95 13.37 3.34 1.72
CA SER A 95 13.38 3.48 0.26
C SER A 95 12.36 2.54 -0.41
N VAL A 96 11.97 2.83 -1.65
CA VAL A 96 11.08 1.95 -2.42
C VAL A 96 11.74 0.59 -2.64
N GLN A 97 13.05 0.57 -2.89
CA GLN A 97 13.81 -0.66 -3.13
C GLN A 97 13.89 -1.54 -1.88
N GLU A 98 14.09 -0.95 -0.70
CA GLU A 98 14.07 -1.68 0.57
C GLU A 98 12.69 -2.29 0.82
N LEU A 99 11.62 -1.52 0.60
CA LEU A 99 10.27 -2.03 0.77
C LEU A 99 9.96 -3.15 -0.22
N ASP A 100 10.31 -3.00 -1.50
CA ASP A 100 10.11 -4.03 -2.52
C ASP A 100 10.86 -5.33 -2.17
N ALA A 101 12.12 -5.23 -1.71
CA ALA A 101 12.92 -6.39 -1.31
C ALA A 101 12.31 -7.10 -0.09
N LEU A 102 11.90 -6.33 0.92
CA LEU A 102 11.25 -6.85 2.12
C LEU A 102 9.89 -7.49 1.80
N TRP A 103 9.13 -6.91 0.87
CA TRP A 103 7.85 -7.45 0.45
C TRP A 103 8.00 -8.82 -0.20
N LEU A 104 8.95 -8.95 -1.12
CA LEU A 104 9.28 -10.22 -1.77
C LEU A 104 9.81 -11.25 -0.77
N TYR A 105 10.52 -10.80 0.27
CA TYR A 105 10.98 -11.67 1.34
C TYR A 105 9.83 -12.21 2.20
N GLY A 106 8.82 -11.39 2.52
CA GLY A 106 7.62 -11.84 3.25
C GLY A 106 6.70 -12.75 2.42
N ALA A 107 6.76 -12.65 1.10
CA ALA A 107 5.96 -13.45 0.17
C ALA A 107 6.53 -14.84 -0.12
N ALA A 108 7.79 -15.09 0.22
CA ALA A 108 8.51 -16.35 -0.03
C ALA A 108 8.22 -17.42 1.04
#